data_AF-A0A3P8BWJ2-F1
#
_entry.id   AF-A0A3P8BWJ2-F1
#
_cell.length_a   1.000
_cell.length_b   1.000
_cell.length_c   1.000
_cell.angle_alpha   90.00
_cell.angle_beta   90.00
_cell.angle_gamma   90.00
#
_symmetry.space_group_name_H-M   'P 1'
#
loop_
_entity.id
_entity.type
_entity.pdbx_description
1 polymer ?
#
loop_
_entity_poly.entity_id
_entity_poly.type
_entity_poly.pdbx_seq_one_letter_code
_entity_poly.pdbx_strand_id
1 'polypeptide(L)'
;MLNRMKDCVDVQLRNQQAGFRKNRSRIDQIATLRIIMEQSIEWNSSLYINFIEYEKAFDSVDRKTLWKLLRYYGVPQKIVKIHMMD
;
A
#
# COMPACT_ATOMS: atom_id res chain seq x y z
N MET A 1 16.21 -6.19 7.99
CA MET A 1 15.17 -5.71 8.94
C MET A 1 13.78 -5.71 8.33
N LEU A 2 13.58 -5.12 7.14
CA LEU A 2 12.31 -5.16 6.39
C LEU A 2 11.75 -6.58 6.24
N ASN A 3 12.60 -7.56 5.91
CA ASN A 3 12.19 -8.97 5.83
C ASN A 3 11.59 -9.53 7.14
N ARG A 4 11.92 -8.97 8.31
CA ARG A 4 11.39 -9.42 9.61
C ARG A 4 9.99 -8.88 9.90
N MET A 5 9.58 -7.81 9.22
CA MET A 5 8.23 -7.23 9.31
C MET A 5 7.35 -7.67 8.14
N LYS A 6 7.95 -8.23 7.10
CA LYS A 6 7.28 -8.53 5.84
C LYS A 6 6.09 -9.45 6.04
N ASP A 7 6.29 -10.61 6.68
CA ASP A 7 5.24 -11.62 6.77
C ASP A 7 4.03 -11.13 7.57
N CYS A 8 4.26 -10.38 8.65
CA CYS A 8 3.16 -9.81 9.43
C CYS A 8 2.44 -8.66 8.72
N VAL A 9 3.17 -7.82 7.97
CA VAL A 9 2.57 -6.67 7.26
C VAL A 9 1.89 -7.10 5.97
N ASP A 10 2.50 -7.98 5.17
CA ASP A 10 1.97 -8.42 3.88
C ASP A 10 0.57 -9.06 4.00
N VAL A 11 0.30 -9.78 5.08
CA VAL A 11 -1.02 -10.38 5.34
C VAL A 11 -2.09 -9.31 5.59
N GLN A 12 -1.71 -8.14 6.09
CA GLN A 12 -2.63 -7.03 6.38
C GLN A 12 -2.87 -6.13 5.16
N LEU A 13 -1.96 -6.13 4.18
CA LEU A 13 -2.07 -5.29 2.99
C LEU A 13 -3.14 -5.83 2.02
N ARG A 14 -3.96 -4.91 1.50
CA ARG A 14 -4.96 -5.22 0.48
C ARG A 14 -4.32 -5.81 -0.78
N ASN A 15 -5.04 -6.70 -1.46
CA ASN A 15 -4.58 -7.35 -2.70
C ASN A 15 -4.32 -6.36 -3.85
N GLN A 16 -5.05 -5.25 -3.85
CA GLN A 16 -4.95 -4.19 -4.85
C GLN A 16 -3.67 -3.36 -4.70
N GLN A 17 -3.02 -3.37 -3.53
CA GLN A 17 -1.78 -2.64 -3.32
C GLN A 17 -0.62 -3.36 -4.02
N ALA A 18 -0.13 -2.80 -5.12
CA ALA A 18 1.04 -3.35 -5.81
C ALA A 18 2.37 -2.70 -5.37
N GLY A 19 2.33 -1.44 -4.92
CA GLY A 19 3.51 -0.70 -4.50
C GLY A 19 4.25 -1.40 -3.36
N PHE A 20 5.57 -1.54 -3.51
CA PHE A 20 6.48 -2.15 -2.52
C PHE A 20 6.14 -3.60 -2.13
N ARG A 21 5.37 -4.33 -2.96
CA ARG A 21 5.06 -5.75 -2.73
C ARG A 21 5.81 -6.65 -3.69
N LYS A 22 6.33 -7.76 -3.17
CA LYS A 22 7.02 -8.76 -4.00
C LYS A 22 6.03 -9.37 -5.00
N ASN A 23 6.45 -9.57 -6.24
CA ASN A 23 5.67 -10.18 -7.32
C ASN A 23 4.38 -9.42 -7.70
N ARG A 24 4.32 -8.10 -7.45
CA ARG A 24 3.22 -7.23 -7.90
C ARG A 24 3.80 -6.15 -8.80
N SER A 25 3.29 -6.00 -10.03
CA SER A 25 3.80 -5.01 -10.98
C SER A 25 2.86 -3.81 -11.11
N ARG A 26 3.44 -2.63 -11.38
CA ARG A 26 2.68 -1.46 -11.85
C ARG A 26 1.98 -1.75 -13.18
N ILE A 27 2.56 -2.61 -14.01
CA ILE A 27 2.02 -2.99 -15.32
C ILE A 27 0.64 -3.64 -15.14
N ASP A 28 0.50 -4.55 -14.16
CA ASP A 28 -0.77 -5.24 -13.89
C ASP A 28 -1.87 -4.26 -13.49
N GLN A 29 -1.55 -3.23 -12.71
CA GLN A 29 -2.50 -2.19 -12.32
C GLN A 29 -2.92 -1.32 -13.51
N ILE A 30 -1.99 -0.96 -14.40
CA ILE A 30 -2.30 -0.21 -15.63
C ILE A 30 -3.19 -1.05 -16.55
N ALA A 31 -2.86 -2.34 -16.73
CA ALA A 31 -3.67 -3.25 -17.54
C ALA A 31 -5.08 -3.41 -16.96
N THR A 32 -5.20 -3.56 -15.64
CA THR A 32 -6.51 -3.63 -14.95
C THR A 32 -7.33 -2.38 -15.19
N LEU A 33 -6.72 -1.18 -15.10
CA LEU A 33 -7.42 0.08 -15.37
C LEU A 33 -7.90 0.16 -16.82
N ARG A 34 -7.07 -0.27 -17.78
CA ARG A 34 -7.46 -0.32 -19.20
C ARG A 34 -8.67 -1.21 -19.43
N ILE A 35 -8.68 -2.41 -18.85
CA ILE A 35 -9.81 -3.35 -18.95
C ILE A 35 -11.10 -2.72 -18.41
N ILE A 36 -11.04 -2.07 -17.23
CA ILE A 36 -12.21 -1.41 -16.64
C ILE A 36 -12.74 -0.28 -17.56
N MET A 37 -11.84 0.49 -18.16
CA MET A 37 -12.21 1.55 -19.11
C MET A 37 -12.86 0.98 -20.37
N GLU A 38 -12.25 -0.05 -20.98
CA GLU A 38 -12.77 -0.71 -22.18
C GLU A 38 -14.15 -1.32 -21.94
N GLN A 39 -14.34 -2.01 -20.82
CA GLN A 39 -15.63 -2.61 -20.45
C GLN A 39 -16.72 -1.57 -20.18
N SER A 40 -16.34 -0.42 -19.62
CA SER A 40 -17.28 0.68 -19.39
C SER A 40 -17.78 1.29 -20.71
N ILE A 41 -16.89 1.38 -21.70
CA ILE A 41 -17.24 1.81 -23.07
C ILE A 41 -18.15 0.77 -23.74
N GLU A 42 -17.80 -0.52 -23.64
CA GLU A 42 -18.57 -1.62 -24.23
C GLU A 42 -20.02 -1.67 -23.72
N TRP A 43 -20.22 -1.44 -22.41
CA TRP A 43 -21.55 -1.48 -21.80
C TRP A 43 -22.25 -0.13 -21.74
N ASN A 44 -21.69 0.91 -22.36
CA ASN A 44 -22.21 2.29 -22.32
C ASN A 44 -22.52 2.77 -20.88
N SER A 45 -21.66 2.40 -19.93
CA SER A 45 -21.80 2.74 -18.52
C SER A 45 -20.91 3.93 -18.16
N SER A 46 -21.39 4.81 -17.27
CA SER A 46 -20.59 5.94 -16.77
C SER A 46 -19.45 5.45 -15.87
N LEU A 47 -18.22 5.89 -16.17
CA LEU A 47 -17.03 5.61 -15.37
C LEU A 47 -16.36 6.91 -14.93
N TYR A 48 -16.03 7.00 -13.64
CA TYR A 48 -15.27 8.12 -13.07
C TYR A 48 -13.98 7.59 -12.42
N ILE A 49 -12.85 8.21 -12.74
CA ILE A 49 -11.52 7.82 -12.25
C ILE A 49 -10.88 9.02 -11.56
N ASN A 50 -10.46 8.84 -10.31
CA ASN A 50 -9.75 9.85 -9.54
C ASN A 50 -8.33 9.39 -9.24
N PHE A 51 -7.34 10.24 -9.54
CA PHE A 51 -5.94 10.02 -9.17
C PHE A 51 -5.61 10.86 -7.95
N ILE A 52 -5.19 10.21 -6.87
CA ILE A 52 -4.80 10.87 -5.61
C ILE A 52 -3.31 10.60 -5.40
N GLU A 53 -2.53 11.66 -5.29
CA GLU A 53 -1.11 11.61 -4.95
C GLU A 53 -0.84 12.45 -3.71
N TYR A 54 0.02 11.94 -2.82
CA TYR A 54 0.43 12.65 -1.62
C TYR A 54 1.74 13.37 -1.87
N GLU A 55 1.75 14.69 -1.69
CA GLU A 55 3.00 15.46 -1.70
C GLU A 55 3.89 15.03 -0.52
N LYS A 56 5.16 14.70 -0.80
CA LYS A 56 6.16 14.32 0.22
C LYS A 56 5.63 13.28 1.21
N ALA A 57 5.07 12.19 0.67
CA ALA A 57 4.37 11.16 1.44
C ALA A 57 5.17 10.57 2.61
N PHE A 58 6.50 10.51 2.53
CA PHE A 58 7.35 10.00 3.62
C PHE A 58 7.66 11.07 4.68
N ASP A 59 7.75 12.34 4.30
CA ASP A 59 8.04 13.44 5.22
C ASP A 59 6.81 13.81 6.06
N SER A 60 5.61 13.56 5.53
CA SER A 60 4.33 13.90 6.17
C SER A 60 3.78 12.83 7.12
N VAL A 61 4.43 11.67 7.27
CA VAL A 61 3.94 10.58 8.14
C VAL A 61 4.14 10.91 9.62
N ASP A 62 3.06 10.90 10.40
CA ASP A 62 3.14 10.95 11.87
C ASP A 62 3.79 9.66 12.41
N ARG A 63 5.03 9.77 12.88
CA ARG A 63 5.83 8.63 13.38
C ARG A 63 5.16 7.91 14.55
N LYS A 64 4.50 8.64 15.46
CA LYS A 64 3.82 8.03 16.62
C LYS A 64 2.69 7.09 16.18
N THR A 65 1.93 7.50 15.17
CA THR A 65 0.86 6.72 14.55
C THR A 65 1.43 5.54 13.77
N LEU A 66 2.51 5.74 13.00
CA LEU A 66 3.20 4.66 12.31
C LEU A 66 3.64 3.55 13.27
N TRP A 67 4.23 3.89 14.42
CA TRP A 67 4.64 2.90 15.42
C TRP A 67 3.46 2.15 16.05
N LYS A 68 2.32 2.82 16.25
CA LYS A 68 1.08 2.17 16.72
C LYS A 68 0.57 1.18 15.65
N LEU A 69 0.56 1.58 14.39
CA LEU A 69 0.11 0.74 13.26
C LEU A 69 0.98 -0.50 13.08
N LEU A 70 2.31 -0.37 13.17
CA LEU A 70 3.20 -1.53 13.04
C LEU A 70 2.95 -2.56 14.16
N ARG A 71 2.72 -2.12 15.40
CA ARG A 71 2.33 -3.03 16.49
C ARG A 71 0.97 -3.67 16.24
N TYR A 72 0.01 -2.89 15.74
CA TYR A 72 -1.32 -3.41 15.38
C TYR A 72 -1.25 -4.49 14.29
N TYR A 73 -0.35 -4.34 13.31
CA TYR A 73 -0.09 -5.36 12.28
C TYR A 73 0.80 -6.52 12.76
N GLY A 74 1.07 -6.63 14.05
CA GLY A 74 1.77 -7.77 14.63
C GLY A 74 3.29 -7.69 14.55
N VAL A 75 3.87 -6.53 14.20
CA VAL A 75 5.33 -6.35 14.26
C VAL A 75 5.78 -6.39 15.73
N PRO A 76 6.72 -7.29 16.10
CA PRO A 76 7.17 -7.41 17.49
C PRO A 76 7.71 -6.10 18.06
N GLN A 77 7.35 -5.79 19.30
CA GLN A 77 7.72 -4.53 19.96
C GLN A 77 9.24 -4.30 20.01
N LYS A 78 10.04 -5.38 20.12
CA LYS A 78 11.51 -5.30 20.07
C LYS A 78 12.00 -4.70 18.75
N ILE A 79 11.31 -4.97 17.63
CA ILE A 79 11.65 -4.42 16.32
C ILE A 79 11.20 -2.97 16.23
N VAL A 80 9.99 -2.65 16.69
CA VAL A 80 9.46 -1.27 16.70
C VAL A 80 10.30 -0.32 17.57
N LYS A 81 10.78 -0.80 18.73
CA LYS A 81 11.60 0.01 19.65
C LYS A 81 12.93 0.46 19.07
N ILE A 82 13.53 -0.31 18.16
CA ILE A 82 14.78 0.09 17.48
C ILE A 82 14.58 1.36 16.66
N HIS A 83 13.35 1.64 16.18
CA HIS A 83 13.05 2.77 15.29
C HIS A 83 12.38 3.94 16.04
N MET A 84 12.05 3.75 17.30
CA MET A 84 11.41 4.78 18.12
C MET A 84 12.44 5.77 18.73
N MET A 85 13.73 5.50 18.56
CA MET A 85 14.84 6.31 19.08
C MET A 85 15.38 7.35 18.08
N ASP A 86 14.81 7.41 16.86
CA ASP A 86 15.15 8.38 15.80
C ASP A 86 14.06 9.45 15.56
#